data_AF-A0A2Z6Q9K1-F1
#
_entry.id   AF-A0A2Z6Q9K1-F1
#
_cell.length_a   1.000
_cell.length_b   1.000
_cell.length_c   1.000
_cell.angle_alpha   90.00
_cell.angle_beta   90.00
_cell.angle_gamma   90.00
#
_symmetry.space_group_name_H-M   'P 1'
#
loop_
_entity.id
_entity.type
_entity.pdbx_description
1 polymer ?
#
loop_
_entity_poly.entity_id
_entity_poly.type
_entity_poly.pdbx_seq_one_letter_code
_entity_poly.pdbx_strand_id
1 'polypeptide(L)' 'MSSWAETIKLWETERLISFLRSDSKLEGLELDDNFFTKLSDENITGDLFLKLTGWKFKEYGMTLRQALELEDYIKDLCE' A
#
# COMPACT_ATOMS: atom_id res chain seq x y z
N MET A 1 0.90 21.63 -5.50
CA MET A 1 -0.04 20.57 -5.07
C MET A 1 0.77 19.66 -4.19
N SER A 2 0.37 19.48 -2.93
CA SER A 2 1.06 18.56 -2.03
C SER A 2 0.72 17.14 -2.49
N SER A 3 1.69 16.44 -3.07
CA SER A 3 1.50 15.04 -3.50
C SER A 3 1.12 14.22 -2.26
N TRP A 4 0.11 13.35 -2.38
CA TRP A 4 -0.32 12.49 -1.27
C TRP A 4 0.85 11.71 -0.67
N ALA A 5 1.84 11.36 -1.49
CA ALA A 5 3.12 10.80 -1.08
C ALA A 5 3.81 11.54 0.07
N GLU A 6 3.85 12.88 0.09
CA GLU A 6 4.50 13.62 1.19
C GLU A 6 3.76 13.44 2.52
N THR A 7 2.43 13.30 2.46
CA THR A 7 1.60 13.06 3.63
C THR A 7 1.70 11.62 4.10
N ILE A 8 1.61 10.66 3.17
CA ILE A 8 1.70 9.22 3.43
C ILE A 8 3.07 8.86 4.02
N LYS A 9 4.15 9.50 3.55
CA LYS A 9 5.50 9.28 4.05
C LYS A 9 5.64 9.47 5.56
N LEU A 10 4.81 10.34 6.15
CA LEU A 10 4.79 10.62 7.59
C LEU A 10 3.86 9.69 8.39
N TRP A 11 3.16 8.77 7.74
CA TRP A 11 2.23 7.88 8.40
C TRP A 11 2.92 6.65 8.97
N GLU A 12 2.53 6.33 10.20
CA GLU A 12 2.82 5.04 10.82
C GLU A 12 1.95 3.94 10.19
N THR A 13 2.39 2.70 10.38
CA THR A 13 1.82 1.49 9.81
C THR A 13 0.31 1.36 10.03
N GLU A 14 -0.18 1.65 11.24
CA GLU A 14 -1.62 1.57 11.56
C GLU A 14 -2.46 2.59 10.79
N ARG A 15 -1.94 3.81 10.62
CA ARG A 15 -2.61 4.88 9.88
C ARG A 15 -2.63 4.57 8.40
N LEU A 16 -1.54 4.03 7.87
CA LEU A 16 -1.46 3.55 6.50
C LEU A 16 -2.49 2.44 6.24
N ILE A 17 -2.55 1.42 7.10
CA ILE A 17 -3.51 0.31 6.96
C ILE A 17 -4.95 0.83 6.98
N SER A 18 -5.27 1.74 7.91
CA SER A 18 -6.61 2.33 8.03
C SER A 18 -7.00 3.11 6.77
N PHE A 19 -6.05 3.83 6.17
CA PHE A 19 -6.25 4.53 4.91
C PHE A 19 -6.48 3.56 3.75
N LEU A 20 -5.62 2.55 3.59
CA LEU A 20 -5.76 1.54 2.52
C LEU A 20 -7.09 0.77 2.60
N ARG A 21 -7.61 0.52 3.82
CA ARG A 21 -8.93 -0.10 4.02
C ARG A 21 -10.11 0.82 3.70
N SER A 22 -9.91 2.14 3.78
CA SER A 22 -10.97 3.12 3.53
C SER A 22 -10.95 3.68 2.11
N ASP A 23 -9.88 3.44 1.35
CA ASP A 23 -9.73 3.99 0.01
C ASP A 23 -10.54 3.19 -1.01
N SER A 24 -11.57 3.82 -1.57
CA SER A 24 -12.47 3.20 -2.55
C SER A 24 -11.78 2.81 -3.86
N LYS A 25 -10.58 3.35 -4.18
CA LYS A 25 -9.80 2.87 -5.34
C LYS A 25 -9.27 1.45 -5.14
N LEU A 26 -9.11 1.02 -3.89
CA LEU A 26 -8.61 -0.30 -3.52
C LEU A 26 -9.72 -1.32 -3.24
N GLU A 27 -10.98 -0.88 -3.20
CA GLU A 27 -12.14 -1.75 -2.96
C GLU A 27 -12.26 -2.85 -4.03
N GLY A 28 -11.86 -2.55 -5.27
CA GLY A 28 -11.82 -3.53 -6.38
C GLY A 28 -10.60 -4.45 -6.38
N LEU A 29 -9.61 -4.22 -5.52
CA LEU A 29 -8.37 -5.00 -5.47
C LEU A 29 -8.47 -6.24 -4.57
N GLU A 30 -9.49 -6.31 -3.73
CA GLU A 30 -9.68 -7.38 -2.74
C GLU A 30 -8.39 -7.64 -1.94
N LEU A 31 -7.86 -6.58 -1.31
CA LEU A 31 -6.68 -6.68 -0.46
C LEU A 31 -6.95 -7.64 0.71
N ASP A 32 -6.18 -8.73 0.76
CA ASP A 32 -6.33 -9.78 1.76
C ASP A 32 -5.85 -9.33 3.16
N ASP A 33 -6.48 -9.84 4.23
CA ASP A 33 -6.06 -9.53 5.62
C ASP A 33 -4.60 -9.95 5.92
N ASN A 34 -4.09 -10.97 5.23
CA ASN A 34 -2.69 -11.38 5.32
C ASN A 34 -1.73 -10.28 4.86
N PHE A 35 -2.12 -9.49 3.85
CA PHE A 35 -1.31 -8.36 3.40
C PHE A 35 -1.20 -7.30 4.49
N PHE A 36 -2.31 -6.89 5.10
CA PHE A 36 -2.30 -5.91 6.18
C PHE A 36 -1.56 -6.43 7.43
N THR A 37 -1.68 -7.73 7.71
CA THR A 37 -0.92 -8.38 8.78
C THR A 37 0.59 -8.30 8.52
N LYS A 38 1.05 -8.57 7.29
CA LYS A 38 2.47 -8.44 6.94
C LYS A 38 2.98 -7.00 6.98
N LEU A 39 2.18 -6.03 6.52
CA LEU A 39 2.52 -4.62 6.68
C LEU A 39 2.75 -4.27 8.15
N SER A 40 1.87 -4.76 9.04
CA SER A 40 1.99 -4.55 10.49
C SER A 40 3.20 -5.27 11.10
N ASP A 41 3.44 -6.53 10.71
CA ASP A 41 4.51 -7.38 11.26
C ASP A 41 5.91 -6.86 10.88
N GLU A 42 6.09 -6.46 9.62
CA GLU A 42 7.34 -5.84 9.14
C GLU A 42 7.43 -4.34 9.52
N ASN A 43 6.43 -3.81 10.22
CA ASN A 43 6.30 -2.40 10.60
C ASN A 43 6.54 -1.43 9.41
N ILE A 44 5.86 -1.71 8.30
CA ILE A 44 5.96 -0.95 7.06
C ILE A 44 5.26 0.41 7.26
N THR A 45 6.08 1.43 7.48
CA THR A 45 5.63 2.83 7.51
C THR A 45 5.26 3.31 6.11
N GLY A 46 4.54 4.42 6.00
CA GLY A 46 4.16 4.98 4.71
C GLY A 46 5.35 5.34 3.82
N ASP A 47 6.50 5.75 4.39
CA ASP A 47 7.75 5.94 3.62
C ASP A 47 8.24 4.65 2.97
N LEU A 48 8.20 3.53 3.71
CA LEU A 48 8.60 2.22 3.19
C LEU A 48 7.59 1.69 2.18
N PHE A 49 6.30 1.89 2.44
CA PHE A 49 5.21 1.49 1.56
C PHE A 49 5.33 2.13 0.17
N LEU A 50 5.61 3.43 0.09
CA LEU A 50 5.80 4.14 -1.18
C LEU A 50 7.02 3.63 -1.98
N LYS A 51 7.94 2.89 -1.34
CA LYS A 51 9.13 2.28 -1.97
C LYS A 51 8.94 0.80 -2.29
N LEU A 52 7.80 0.19 -1.90
CA LEU A 52 7.52 -1.20 -2.23
C LEU A 52 7.27 -1.37 -3.72
N THR A 53 7.59 -2.56 -4.22
CA THR A 53 7.41 -2.94 -5.62
C THR A 53 6.43 -4.09 -5.74
N GLY A 54 5.87 -4.29 -6.94
CA GLY A 54 4.99 -5.42 -7.26
C GLY A 54 5.54 -6.79 -6.81
N TRP A 55 6.86 -6.98 -6.83
CA TRP A 55 7.48 -8.21 -6.36
C TRP A 55 7.28 -8.46 -4.86
N LYS A 56 7.45 -7.43 -4.03
CA LYS A 56 7.22 -7.55 -2.57
C LYS A 56 5.76 -7.83 -2.27
N PHE A 57 4.84 -7.20 -3.00
CA PHE A 57 3.40 -7.48 -2.87
C PHE A 57 3.06 -8.94 -3.23
N LYS A 58 3.73 -9.50 -4.24
CA LYS A 58 3.59 -10.93 -4.57
C LYS A 58 4.11 -11.84 -3.45
N GLU A 59 5.22 -11.49 -2.80
CA GLU A 59 5.69 -12.21 -1.59
C GLU A 59 4.69 -12.10 -0.43
N TYR A 60 3.85 -11.07 -0.42
CA TYR A 60 2.77 -10.91 0.56
C TYR A 60 1.52 -11.74 0.26
N GLY A 61 1.55 -12.52 -0.81
CA GLY A 61 0.47 -13.42 -1.20
C GLY A 61 -0.46 -12.83 -2.27
N MET A 62 -0.14 -11.65 -2.81
CA MET A 62 -0.92 -11.09 -3.90
C MET A 62 -0.69 -11.83 -5.21
N THR A 63 -1.74 -11.87 -6.03
CA THR A 63 -1.60 -12.23 -7.43
C THR A 63 -0.78 -11.17 -8.18
N LEU A 64 -0.19 -11.56 -9.32
CA LEU A 64 0.57 -10.62 -10.15
C LEU A 64 -0.26 -9.38 -10.54
N ARG A 65 -1.56 -9.60 -10.82
CA ARG A 65 -2.48 -8.52 -11.18
C ARG A 65 -2.64 -7.53 -10.04
N GLN A 66 -3.00 -8.00 -8.84
CA GLN A 66 -3.17 -7.15 -7.66
C GLN A 66 -1.88 -6.39 -7.32
N ALA A 67 -0.74 -7.05 -7.39
CA ALA A 67 0.55 -6.43 -7.15
C ALA A 67 0.88 -5.29 -8.12
N LEU A 68 0.53 -5.44 -9.40
CA LEU A 68 0.73 -4.40 -10.41
C LEU A 68 -0.25 -3.23 -10.24
N GLU A 69 -1.52 -3.51 -9.98
CA GLU A 69 -2.54 -2.48 -9.73
C GLU A 69 -2.23 -1.68 -8.45
N LEU A 70 -1.69 -2.32 -7.40
CA LEU A 70 -1.24 -1.61 -6.19
C LEU A 70 0.01 -0.76 -6.44
N GLU A 71 0.95 -1.25 -7.25
CA GLU A 71 2.12 -0.45 -7.65
C GLU A 71 1.70 0.78 -8.47
N ASP A 72 0.72 0.64 -9.35
CA ASP A 72 0.16 1.75 -10.13
C ASP A 72 -0.55 2.77 -9.22
N TYR A 73 -1.33 2.29 -8.25
CA TYR A 73 -1.94 3.15 -7.23
C TYR A 73 -0.89 3.95 -6.42
N ILE A 74 0.23 3.32 -6.03
CA ILE A 74 1.33 4.02 -5.34
C ILE A 74 1.95 5.10 -6.23
N LYS A 75 2.07 4.86 -7.54
CA LYS A 75 2.55 5.87 -8.49
C LYS A 75 1.59 7.04 -8.61
N ASP A 76 0.27 6.78 -8.69
CA ASP A 76 -0.78 7.81 -8.71
C ASP A 76 -0.76 8.69 -7.44
N LEU A 77 -0.39 8.12 -6.29
CA LEU A 77 -0.21 8.88 -5.05
C LEU A 77 1.04 9.79 -5.04
N CYS A 78 2.03 9.49 -5.88
CA CYS A 78 3.28 10.24 -6.00
C CYS A 78 3.24 11.35 -7.07
N GLU A 79 2.27 11.30 -7.98
CA GLU A 79 2.05 12.31 -9.03
C GLU A 79 1.26 13.53 -8.52
#